data_AF-A0A448XGK1-F1
#
_entry.id   AF-A0A448XGK1-F1
#
_cell.length_a   1.000
_cell.length_b   1.000
_cell.length_c   1.000
_cell.angle_alpha   90.00
_cell.angle_beta   90.00
_cell.angle_gamma   90.00
#
_symmetry.space_group_name_H-M   'P 1'
#
loop_
_entity.id
_entity.type
_entity.pdbx_description
1 polymer ?
#
loop_
_entity_poly.entity_id
_entity_poly.type
_entity_poly.pdbx_seq_one_letter_code
_entity_poly.pdbx_strand_id
1 'polypeptide(L)'
;AIALGCGARIAFYTGDVRRLISDAKAARPTKFFTVPRVLSRLHQQVYASVESSFVKRFILDLAIRQKFKLVERGVLTKGTLWDMLIFRKLQAMLGGRVNLILCGSAPLSPEVLRFTRVAFGCRV
;
A
#
# COMPACT_ATOMS: atom_id res chain seq x y z
N ALA A 1 -11.01 21.85 2.49
CA ALA A 1 -11.09 22.58 3.78
C ALA A 1 -10.24 21.94 4.88
N ILE A 2 -10.49 20.68 5.28
CA ILE A 2 -9.82 20.04 6.45
C ILE A 2 -8.29 20.00 6.35
N ALA A 3 -7.73 19.60 5.21
CA ALA A 3 -6.27 19.53 5.05
C ALA A 3 -5.59 20.92 5.15
N LEU A 4 -6.21 21.95 4.56
CA LEU A 4 -5.69 23.32 4.60
C LEU A 4 -5.82 23.94 5.99
N GLY A 5 -6.92 23.68 6.70
CA GLY A 5 -7.13 24.18 8.07
C GLY A 5 -6.20 23.59 9.12
N CYS A 6 -5.67 22.38 8.89
CA CYS A 6 -4.72 21.72 9.79
C CYS A 6 -3.24 21.97 9.44
N GLY A 7 -2.94 22.86 8.49
CA GLY A 7 -1.55 23.08 8.03
C GLY A 7 -0.92 21.87 7.33
N ALA A 8 -1.72 20.98 6.76
CA ALA A 8 -1.22 19.81 6.07
C ALA A 8 -0.65 20.19 4.69
N ARG A 9 0.35 19.43 4.23
CA ARG A 9 0.91 19.57 2.88
C ARG A 9 0.10 18.72 1.90
N ILE A 10 -0.35 19.34 0.81
CA ILE A 10 -1.10 18.67 -0.24
C ILE A 10 -0.17 18.51 -1.45
N ALA A 11 -0.06 17.28 -1.96
CA ALA A 11 0.68 16.99 -3.17
C ALA A 11 -0.28 16.91 -4.35
N PHE A 12 0.06 17.58 -5.44
CA PHE A 12 -0.66 17.52 -6.70
C PHE A 12 0.05 16.55 -7.64
N TYR A 13 -0.72 15.74 -8.35
CA TYR A 13 -0.19 14.84 -9.37
C TYR A 13 0.12 15.62 -10.66
N THR A 14 1.05 15.11 -11.45
CA THR A 14 1.60 15.79 -12.64
C THR A 14 0.67 15.79 -13.87
N GLY A 15 -0.62 15.44 -13.72
CA GLY A 15 -1.59 15.32 -14.82
C GLY A 15 -1.75 13.90 -15.37
N ASP A 16 -0.74 13.03 -15.22
CA ASP A 16 -0.78 11.65 -15.70
C ASP A 16 -1.08 10.63 -14.60
N VAL A 17 -2.22 9.93 -14.72
CA VAL A 17 -2.63 8.88 -13.76
C VAL A 17 -1.63 7.71 -13.72
N ARG A 18 -0.86 7.48 -14.78
CA ARG A 18 0.18 6.44 -14.83
C ARG A 18 1.36 6.77 -13.90
N ARG A 19 1.64 8.05 -13.68
CA ARG A 19 2.71 8.54 -12.80
C ARG A 19 2.25 8.79 -11.37
N LEU A 20 0.99 8.53 -11.05
CA LEU A 20 0.45 8.76 -9.71
C LEU A 20 1.24 8.05 -8.61
N ILE A 21 1.73 6.83 -8.86
CA ILE A 21 2.52 6.07 -7.88
C ILE A 21 3.92 6.70 -7.71
N SER A 22 4.56 7.15 -8.81
CA SER A 22 5.85 7.85 -8.72
C SER A 22 5.72 9.21 -8.04
N ASP A 23 4.64 9.93 -8.30
CA ASP A 23 4.35 11.23 -7.68
C ASP A 23 4.07 11.05 -6.18
N ALA A 24 3.30 10.01 -5.81
CA ALA A 24 3.10 9.63 -4.42
C ALA A 24 4.43 9.25 -3.73
N LYS A 25 5.32 8.52 -4.42
CA LYS A 25 6.65 8.19 -3.90
C LYS A 25 7.50 9.44 -3.63
N ALA A 26 7.45 10.42 -4.52
CA ALA A 26 8.17 11.69 -4.36
C ALA A 26 7.58 12.52 -3.20
N ALA A 27 6.26 12.59 -3.12
CA ALA A 27 5.55 13.33 -2.08
C ALA A 27 5.71 12.71 -0.67
N ARG A 28 5.97 11.40 -0.58
CA ARG A 28 6.06 10.63 0.68
C ARG A 28 4.89 10.92 1.65
N PRO A 29 3.63 10.72 1.22
CA PRO A 29 2.46 11.05 2.01
C PRO A 29 2.37 10.21 3.29
N THR A 30 1.83 10.82 4.35
CA THR A 30 1.47 10.11 5.59
C THR A 30 0.06 9.52 5.50
N LYS A 31 -0.86 10.26 4.89
CA LYS A 31 -2.24 9.83 4.62
C LYS A 31 -2.43 9.74 3.11
N PHE A 32 -2.89 8.61 2.61
CA PHE A 32 -3.05 8.37 1.18
C PHE A 32 -4.52 8.16 0.84
N PHE A 33 -5.12 9.15 0.20
CA PHE A 33 -6.50 9.09 -0.28
C PHE A 33 -6.49 8.61 -1.73
N THR A 34 -7.25 7.56 -2.02
CA THR A 34 -7.18 6.87 -3.31
C THR A 34 -8.51 6.28 -3.73
N VAL A 35 -8.56 5.81 -4.97
CA VAL A 35 -9.69 5.07 -5.56
C VAL A 35 -9.33 3.59 -5.77
N PRO A 36 -10.33 2.68 -5.84
CA PRO A 36 -10.11 1.25 -5.99
C PRO A 36 -9.19 0.89 -7.16
N ARG A 37 -9.32 1.58 -8.29
CA ARG A 37 -8.52 1.34 -9.50
C ARG A 37 -7.01 1.48 -9.25
N VAL A 38 -6.60 2.39 -8.37
CA VAL A 38 -5.18 2.61 -8.05
C VAL A 38 -4.65 1.49 -7.17
N LEU A 39 -5.43 1.03 -6.18
CA LEU A 39 -5.05 -0.10 -5.34
C LEU A 39 -4.97 -1.41 -6.13
N SER A 40 -5.93 -1.66 -7.04
CA SER A 40 -5.88 -2.82 -7.93
C SER A 40 -4.66 -2.80 -8.85
N ARG A 41 -4.25 -1.62 -9.35
CA ARG A 41 -3.02 -1.48 -10.14
C ARG A 41 -1.77 -1.76 -9.33
N LEU A 42 -1.68 -1.23 -8.10
CA LEU A 42 -0.57 -1.53 -7.19
C LEU A 42 -0.48 -3.04 -6.94
N HIS A 43 -1.62 -3.69 -6.67
CA HIS A 43 -1.68 -5.14 -6.51
C HIS A 43 -1.12 -5.88 -7.74
N GLN A 44 -1.62 -5.56 -8.94
CA GLN A 44 -1.13 -6.16 -10.19
C GLN A 44 0.36 -5.93 -10.43
N GLN A 45 0.86 -4.72 -10.19
CA GLN A 45 2.27 -4.37 -10.37
C GLN A 45 3.18 -5.19 -9.42
N VAL A 46 2.73 -5.41 -8.18
CA VAL A 46 3.47 -6.23 -7.21
C VAL A 46 3.49 -7.69 -7.64
N TYR A 47 2.35 -8.25 -8.03
CA TYR A 47 2.28 -9.64 -8.49
C TYR A 47 3.09 -9.88 -9.77
N ALA A 48 3.04 -8.95 -10.73
CA ALA A 48 3.88 -9.00 -11.93
C ALA A 48 5.38 -8.98 -11.60
N SER A 49 5.80 -8.24 -10.56
CA SER A 49 7.22 -8.18 -10.16
C SER A 49 7.74 -9.50 -9.57
N VAL A 50 6.87 -10.32 -8.98
CA VAL A 50 7.22 -11.63 -8.40
C VAL A 50 6.90 -12.81 -9.32
N GLU A 51 6.17 -12.58 -10.41
CA GLU A 51 5.79 -13.61 -11.38
C GLU A 51 7.01 -14.27 -12.04
N SER A 52 8.10 -13.51 -12.21
CA SER A 52 9.37 -14.00 -12.77
C SER A 52 10.09 -15.07 -11.91
N SER A 53 9.69 -15.30 -10.67
CA SER A 53 10.36 -16.28 -9.81
C SER A 53 9.36 -16.97 -8.89
N PHE A 54 9.16 -18.28 -9.09
CA PHE A 54 8.26 -19.10 -8.26
C PHE A 54 8.60 -19.00 -6.76
N VAL A 55 9.89 -18.97 -6.43
CA VAL A 55 10.39 -18.81 -5.06
C VAL A 55 9.95 -17.47 -4.44
N LYS A 56 10.06 -16.35 -5.19
CA LYS A 56 9.65 -15.03 -4.69
C LYS A 56 8.15 -14.95 -4.50
N ARG A 57 7.37 -15.55 -5.40
CA ARG A 57 5.91 -15.63 -5.28
C ARG A 57 5.50 -16.44 -4.05
N PHE A 58 6.14 -17.59 -3.82
CA PHE A 58 5.87 -18.44 -2.66
C PHE A 58 6.21 -17.71 -1.35
N ILE A 59 7.37 -17.05 -1.30
CA ILE A 59 7.78 -16.25 -0.14
C ILE A 59 6.79 -15.08 0.11
N LEU A 60 6.34 -14.39 -0.95
CA LEU A 60 5.36 -13.31 -0.82
C LEU A 60 4.03 -13.83 -0.26
N ASP A 61 3.51 -14.93 -0.80
CA ASP A 61 2.25 -15.53 -0.33
C ASP A 61 2.36 -15.99 1.14
N LEU A 62 3.45 -16.65 1.51
CA LEU A 62 3.73 -17.01 2.90
C LEU A 62 3.78 -15.78 3.83
N ALA A 63 4.48 -14.72 3.41
CA ALA A 63 4.57 -13.49 4.19
C ALA A 63 3.21 -12.80 4.35
N ILE A 64 2.40 -12.76 3.29
CA ILE A 64 1.04 -12.22 3.33
C ILE A 64 0.18 -13.04 4.28
N ARG A 65 0.19 -14.38 4.19
CA ARG A 65 -0.60 -15.26 5.05
C ARG A 65 -0.22 -15.12 6.53
N GLN A 66 1.07 -15.06 6.85
CA GLN A 66 1.51 -14.90 8.25
C GLN A 66 1.09 -13.55 8.81
N LYS A 67 1.30 -12.47 8.04
CA LYS A 67 0.96 -11.12 8.50
C LYS A 67 -0.55 -10.88 8.51
N PHE A 68 -1.31 -11.55 7.65
CA PHE A 68 -2.76 -11.49 7.64
C PHE A 68 -3.36 -11.96 8.97
N LYS A 69 -2.83 -13.05 9.56
CA LYS A 69 -3.25 -13.53 10.88
C LYS A 69 -3.02 -12.49 11.99
N LEU A 70 -1.98 -11.66 11.89
CA LEU A 70 -1.73 -10.57 12.84
C LEU A 70 -2.73 -9.42 12.63
N VAL A 71 -3.01 -9.07 11.38
CA VAL A 71 -3.98 -8.03 11.02
C VAL A 71 -5.40 -8.42 11.44
N GLU A 72 -5.80 -9.69 11.31
CA GLU A 72 -7.07 -10.21 11.80
C GLU A 72 -7.20 -10.10 13.33
N ARG A 73 -6.09 -10.27 14.05
CA ARG A 73 -6.01 -10.04 15.51
C ARG A 73 -5.97 -8.55 15.88
N GLY A 74 -6.09 -7.64 14.92
CA GLY A 74 -6.04 -6.19 15.13
C GLY A 74 -4.63 -5.61 15.29
N VAL A 75 -3.59 -6.42 15.15
CA VAL A 75 -2.19 -6.01 15.35
C VAL A 75 -1.61 -5.50 14.02
N LEU A 76 -1.57 -4.18 13.87
CA LEU A 76 -0.95 -3.50 12.74
C LEU A 76 0.51 -3.19 13.08
N THR A 77 1.43 -4.06 12.66
CA THR A 77 2.86 -3.89 12.89
C THR A 77 3.60 -3.70 11.56
N LYS A 78 4.62 -2.83 11.59
CA LYS A 78 5.56 -2.59 10.48
C LYS A 78 6.98 -3.09 10.78
N GLY A 79 7.17 -3.72 11.94
CA GLY A 79 8.46 -4.18 12.45
C GLY A 79 8.67 -5.69 12.35
N THR A 80 7.84 -6.43 11.61
CA THR A 80 8.10 -7.87 11.42
C THR A 80 9.32 -8.06 10.50
N LEU A 81 10.00 -9.21 10.61
CA LEU A 81 11.13 -9.54 9.72
C LEU A 81 10.71 -9.47 8.23
N TRP A 82 9.51 -9.95 7.92
CA TRP A 82 8.91 -9.85 6.58
C TRP A 82 8.65 -8.40 6.15
N ASP A 83 8.35 -7.51 7.09
CA ASP A 83 8.22 -6.08 6.80
C ASP A 83 9.52 -5.46 6.36
N MET A 84 10.60 -5.81 7.03
CA MET A 84 11.91 -5.28 6.72
C MET A 84 12.45 -5.80 5.37
N LEU A 85 12.17 -7.06 5.04
CA LEU A 85 12.66 -7.75 3.84
C LEU A 85 11.82 -7.49 2.59
N ILE A 86 10.49 -7.64 2.68
CA ILE A 86 9.58 -7.64 1.53
C ILE A 86 8.73 -6.37 1.52
N PHE A 87 8.00 -6.11 2.60
CA PHE A 87 7.02 -5.01 2.60
C PHE A 87 7.67 -3.63 2.57
N ARG A 88 8.94 -3.49 2.97
CA ARG A 88 9.70 -2.24 2.85
C ARG A 88 9.79 -1.76 1.40
N LYS A 89 9.91 -2.69 0.42
CA LYS A 89 9.89 -2.35 -1.00
C LYS A 89 8.53 -1.84 -1.43
N LEU A 90 7.45 -2.46 -0.95
CA LEU A 90 6.07 -2.06 -1.24
C LEU A 90 5.72 -0.71 -0.61
N GLN A 91 6.06 -0.52 0.66
CA GLN A 91 5.88 0.74 1.38
C GLN A 91 6.68 1.87 0.71
N ALA A 92 7.89 1.58 0.21
CA ALA A 92 8.70 2.53 -0.53
C ALA A 92 8.06 2.97 -1.87
N MET A 93 7.11 2.22 -2.44
CA MET A 93 6.35 2.65 -3.62
C MET A 93 5.45 3.85 -3.33
N LEU A 94 4.99 4.02 -2.08
CA LEU A 94 4.25 5.20 -1.62
C LEU A 94 5.11 6.10 -0.72
N GLY A 95 6.44 5.98 -0.80
CA GLY A 95 7.37 6.83 -0.05
C GLY A 95 7.60 6.46 1.42
N GLY A 96 7.07 5.32 1.89
CA GLY A 96 7.43 4.68 3.16
C GLY A 96 6.81 5.28 4.43
N ARG A 97 6.05 6.37 4.32
CA ARG A 97 5.47 7.08 5.48
C ARG A 97 3.97 6.88 5.67
N VAL A 98 3.31 6.17 4.75
CA VAL A 98 1.86 5.96 4.77
C VAL A 98 1.43 5.19 6.03
N ASN A 99 0.53 5.76 6.83
CA ASN A 99 -0.04 5.13 8.03
C ASN A 99 -1.58 5.02 7.99
N LEU A 100 -2.20 5.64 7.00
CA LEU A 100 -3.63 5.59 6.74
C LEU A 100 -3.84 5.62 5.23
N ILE A 101 -4.59 4.66 4.71
CA ILE A 101 -5.10 4.68 3.35
C ILE A 101 -6.60 4.85 3.46
N LEU A 102 -7.17 5.74 2.66
CA LEU A 102 -8.62 5.89 2.55
C LEU A 102 -9.00 5.64 1.10
N CYS A 103 -9.84 4.62 0.89
CA CYS A 103 -10.29 4.23 -0.43
C CYS A 103 -11.82 4.45 -0.54
N GLY A 104 -12.24 5.17 -1.56
CA GLY A 104 -13.66 5.42 -1.85
C GLY A 104 -13.93 5.54 -3.35
N SER A 105 -15.19 5.72 -3.73
CA SER A 105 -15.75 5.80 -5.10
C SER A 105 -16.34 4.53 -5.69
N ALA A 106 -15.91 3.33 -5.27
CA ALA A 106 -16.45 2.06 -5.75
C ALA A 106 -16.12 0.91 -4.76
N PRO A 107 -16.80 -0.24 -4.81
CA PRO A 107 -16.44 -1.40 -4.00
C PRO A 107 -15.06 -1.93 -4.39
N LEU A 108 -14.28 -2.32 -3.38
CA LEU A 108 -12.96 -2.95 -3.55
C LEU A 108 -13.08 -4.45 -3.23
N SER A 109 -12.37 -5.30 -3.98
CA SER A 109 -12.37 -6.73 -3.69
C SER A 109 -11.76 -7.00 -2.31
N PRO A 110 -12.31 -7.96 -1.53
CA PRO A 110 -11.77 -8.30 -0.21
C PRO A 110 -10.30 -8.73 -0.26
N GLU A 111 -9.87 -9.35 -1.35
CA GLU A 111 -8.48 -9.74 -1.57
C GLU A 111 -7.55 -8.53 -1.68
N VAL A 112 -7.88 -7.53 -2.51
CA VAL A 112 -7.06 -6.32 -2.66
C VAL A 112 -7.06 -5.50 -1.38
N LEU A 113 -8.17 -5.45 -0.66
CA LEU A 113 -8.24 -4.76 0.64
C LEU A 113 -7.33 -5.44 1.67
N ARG A 114 -7.41 -6.77 1.79
CA ARG A 114 -6.53 -7.56 2.69
C ARG A 114 -5.06 -7.38 2.32
N PHE A 115 -4.73 -7.51 1.03
CA PHE A 115 -3.39 -7.28 0.53
C PHE A 115 -2.89 -5.88 0.89
N THR A 116 -3.68 -4.84 0.63
CA THR A 116 -3.30 -3.44 0.89
C THR A 116 -3.03 -3.21 2.38
N ARG A 117 -3.92 -3.73 3.25
CA ARG A 117 -3.80 -3.63 4.70
C ARG A 117 -2.52 -4.30 5.21
N VAL A 118 -2.22 -5.50 4.70
CA VAL A 118 -1.02 -6.26 5.03
C VAL A 118 0.24 -5.59 4.47
N ALA A 119 0.23 -5.19 3.20
CA ALA A 119 1.38 -4.66 2.49
C ALA A 119 1.89 -3.33 3.09
N PHE A 120 0.97 -2.42 3.39
CA PHE A 120 1.32 -1.12 3.95
C PHE A 120 1.30 -1.10 5.48
N GLY A 121 0.79 -2.15 6.13
CA GLY A 121 0.75 -2.27 7.59
C GLY A 121 -0.01 -1.12 8.24
N CYS A 122 -1.12 -0.70 7.63
CA CYS A 122 -1.86 0.50 7.99
C CYS A 122 -3.37 0.24 8.03
N ARG A 123 -4.12 1.21 8.54
CA ARG A 123 -5.59 1.22 8.46
C ARG A 123 -5.97 1.58 7.02
N VAL A 124 -6.94 0.84 6.48
CA VAL A 124 -7.50 0.96 5.12
C VAL A 124 -9.01 0.95 5.24
#